data_AF-A0A2S4Z2A3-F1
#
_entry.id   AF-A0A2S4Z2A3-F1
#
_cell.length_a   1.000
_cell.length_b   1.000
_cell.length_c   1.000
_cell.angle_alpha   90.00
_cell.angle_beta   90.00
_cell.angle_gamma   90.00
#
_symmetry.space_group_name_H-M   'P 1'
#
loop_
_entity.id
_entity.type
_entity.pdbx_description
1 polymer ?
#
loop_
_entity_poly.entity_id
_entity_poly.type
_entity_poly.pdbx_seq_one_letter_code
_entity_poly.pdbx_strand_id
1 'polypeptide(L)'
;MDGPAITHALGLNPADLEPAPPPDGGRLPPDWADRLRRGLLCIACATPASYTTVRAFPGLGYRWIDVCGPHLRIAVGRGGCD
;
A
#
# COMPACT_ATOMS: atom_id res chain seq x y z
N MET A 1 1.79 5.61 12.81
CA MET A 1 1.60 6.60 11.73
C MET A 1 0.36 6.20 10.95
N ASP A 2 -0.63 7.08 10.90
CA ASP A 2 -1.93 6.83 10.27
C ASP A 2 -1.84 6.91 8.74
N GLY A 3 -2.75 6.24 8.04
CA GLY A 3 -2.75 6.15 6.57
C GLY A 3 -2.56 7.49 5.85
N PRO A 4 -3.33 8.55 6.20
CA PRO A 4 -3.22 9.87 5.57
C PRO A 4 -1.84 10.53 5.72
N ALA A 5 -1.17 10.33 6.86
CA ALA A 5 0.16 10.88 7.09
C ALA A 5 1.21 10.20 6.19
N ILE A 6 1.08 8.90 5.96
CA ILE A 6 1.96 8.12 5.09
C ILE A 6 1.83 8.59 3.63
N THR A 7 0.60 8.71 3.12
CA THR A 7 0.37 9.15 1.73
C THR A 7 0.82 10.59 1.50
N HIS A 8 0.58 11.49 2.46
CA HIS A 8 1.02 12.88 2.38
C HIS A 8 2.56 13.00 2.36
N ALA A 9 3.25 12.26 3.25
CA ALA A 9 4.71 12.22 3.27
C ALA A 9 5.34 11.69 1.96
N LEU A 10 4.56 10.94 1.17
CA LEU A 10 4.99 10.33 -0.08
C LEU A 10 4.49 11.07 -1.33
N GLY A 11 3.74 12.17 -1.16
CA GLY A 11 3.14 12.90 -2.29
C GLY A 11 2.13 12.07 -3.08
N LEU A 12 1.51 11.05 -2.46
CA LEU A 12 0.52 10.19 -3.10
C LEU A 12 -0.89 10.64 -2.72
N ASN A 13 -1.81 10.58 -3.68
CA ASN A 13 -3.22 10.75 -3.38
C ASN A 13 -3.77 9.42 -2.82
N PRO A 14 -4.35 9.41 -1.60
CA PRO A 14 -4.97 8.21 -1.03
C PRO A 14 -6.03 7.56 -1.92
N ALA A 15 -6.68 8.34 -2.79
CA ALA A 15 -7.69 7.84 -3.72
C ALA A 15 -7.10 6.89 -4.78
N ASP A 16 -5.79 6.99 -5.05
CA ASP A 16 -5.08 6.14 -6.02
C ASP A 16 -4.68 4.77 -5.41
N LEU A 17 -4.84 4.60 -4.10
CA LEU A 17 -4.56 3.35 -3.43
C LEU A 17 -5.68 2.33 -3.65
N GLU A 18 -5.28 1.08 -3.81
CA GLU A 18 -6.23 -0.02 -3.97
C GLU A 18 -7.09 -0.17 -2.69
N PRO A 19 -8.43 -0.25 -2.82
CA PRO A 19 -9.30 -0.60 -1.71
C PRO A 19 -8.87 -1.91 -1.04
N ALA A 20 -8.92 -1.94 0.28
CA ALA A 20 -8.69 -3.15 1.06
C ALA A 20 -9.94 -3.52 1.85
N PRO A 21 -10.18 -4.82 2.10
CA PRO A 21 -11.10 -5.24 3.14
C PRO A 21 -10.67 -4.67 4.51
N PRO A 22 -11.60 -4.41 5.44
CA PRO A 22 -11.24 -4.09 6.81
C PRO A 22 -10.40 -5.25 7.41
N PRO A 23 -9.34 -4.95 8.18
CA PRO A 23 -8.63 -5.97 8.91
C PRO A 23 -9.53 -6.57 9.99
N ASP A 24 -9.52 -7.90 10.13
CA ASP A 24 -10.31 -8.61 11.14
C ASP A 24 -9.50 -8.73 12.44
N GLY A 25 -9.93 -8.04 13.51
CA GLY A 25 -9.24 -8.07 14.80
C GLY A 25 -7.76 -7.64 14.76
N GLY A 26 -7.37 -6.79 13.80
CA GLY A 26 -5.97 -6.38 13.59
C GLY A 26 -5.15 -7.34 12.72
N ARG A 27 -5.74 -8.43 12.23
CA ARG A 27 -5.13 -9.31 11.23
C ARG A 27 -5.34 -8.75 9.82
N LEU A 28 -4.30 -8.85 8.98
CA LEU A 28 -4.43 -8.47 7.58
C LEU A 28 -5.45 -9.35 6.85
N PRO A 29 -6.16 -8.80 5.85
CA PRO A 29 -7.09 -9.56 5.01
C PRO A 29 -6.41 -10.77 4.35
N PRO A 30 -7.11 -11.91 4.13
CA PRO A 30 -6.49 -13.18 3.68
C PRO A 30 -5.63 -13.09 2.42
N ASP A 31 -5.94 -12.15 1.53
CA ASP A 31 -5.25 -11.87 0.27
C ASP A 31 -3.93 -11.09 0.44
N TRP A 32 -3.54 -10.72 1.67
CA TRP A 32 -2.30 -9.99 1.97
C TRP A 32 -1.05 -10.69 1.40
N ALA A 33 -1.01 -12.02 1.47
CA ALA A 33 0.14 -12.80 1.01
C ALA A 33 0.22 -12.87 -0.52
N ASP A 34 -0.93 -12.98 -1.19
CA ASP A 34 -1.01 -12.90 -2.66
C ASP A 34 -0.60 -11.51 -3.15
N ARG A 35 -1.03 -10.46 -2.44
CA ARG A 35 -0.66 -9.09 -2.73
C ARG A 35 0.86 -8.86 -2.66
N LEU A 36 1.52 -9.33 -1.60
CA LEU A 36 2.97 -9.26 -1.52
C LEU A 36 3.66 -10.04 -2.64
N ARG A 37 3.12 -11.20 -3.02
CA ARG A 37 3.63 -12.00 -4.14
C ARG A 37 3.48 -11.30 -5.50
N ARG A 38 2.56 -10.35 -5.66
CA ARG A 38 2.49 -9.51 -6.88
C ARG A 38 3.74 -8.63 -7.06
N GLY A 39 4.53 -8.42 -6.00
CA GLY A 39 5.82 -7.75 -6.10
C GLY A 39 5.72 -6.32 -6.60
N LEU A 40 4.75 -5.54 -6.12
CA LEU A 40 4.61 -4.13 -6.50
C LEU A 40 5.94 -3.40 -6.27
N LEU A 41 6.35 -2.55 -7.22
CA LEU A 41 7.66 -1.91 -7.18
C LEU A 41 7.57 -0.53 -6.52
N CYS A 42 8.59 -0.20 -5.71
CA CYS A 42 8.74 1.13 -5.16
C CYS A 42 8.96 2.17 -6.25
N ILE A 43 8.20 3.26 -6.20
CA ILE A 43 8.33 4.36 -7.16
C ILE A 43 9.71 5.04 -7.15
N ALA A 44 10.42 4.99 -6.03
CA ALA A 44 11.70 5.66 -5.86
C ALA A 44 12.93 4.81 -6.23
N CYS A 45 12.86 3.49 -6.08
CA CYS A 45 14.03 2.62 -6.25
C CYS A 45 13.77 1.33 -7.04
N ALA A 46 12.54 1.14 -7.52
CA ALA A 46 12.11 -0.05 -8.26
C ALA A 46 12.32 -1.40 -7.53
N THR A 47 12.60 -1.39 -6.22
CA THR A 47 12.66 -2.60 -5.41
C THR A 47 11.24 -3.08 -5.08
N PRO A 48 10.97 -4.40 -5.09
CA PRO A 48 9.69 -4.94 -4.65
C PRO A 48 9.33 -4.53 -3.22
N ALA A 49 8.03 -4.40 -2.96
CA ALA A 49 7.50 -4.27 -1.61
C ALA A 49 7.95 -5.46 -0.75
N SER A 50 8.43 -5.16 0.45
CA SER A 50 8.85 -6.16 1.42
C SER A 50 7.83 -6.37 2.54
N TYR A 51 6.86 -5.45 2.69
CA TYR A 51 5.72 -5.61 3.58
C TYR A 51 4.47 -4.92 3.01
N THR A 52 3.30 -5.42 3.41
CA THR A 52 2.00 -4.82 3.06
C THR A 52 1.19 -4.61 4.33
N THR A 53 0.34 -3.59 4.35
CA THR A 53 -0.56 -3.34 5.47
C THR A 53 -1.86 -2.70 4.98
N VAL A 54 -2.85 -2.64 5.87
CA VAL A 54 -4.12 -1.96 5.62
C VAL A 54 -4.24 -0.78 6.57
N ARG A 55 -4.70 0.35 6.03
CA ARG A 55 -4.95 1.58 6.80
C ARG A 55 -6.29 2.19 6.44
N ALA A 56 -6.96 2.73 7.45
CA ALA A 56 -8.19 3.49 7.26
C ALA A 56 -7.86 4.91 6.75
N PHE A 57 -8.66 5.37 5.81
CA PHE A 57 -8.64 6.73 5.27
C PHE A 57 -10.03 7.33 5.42
N PRO A 58 -10.19 8.44 6.16
CA PRO A 58 -11.48 9.11 6.32
C PRO A 58 -12.10 9.42 4.95
N GLY A 59 -13.36 9.02 4.76
CA GLY A 59 -14.10 9.21 3.51
C GLY A 59 -13.73 8.26 2.36
N LEU A 60 -12.68 7.45 2.49
CA LEU A 60 -12.20 6.52 1.44
C LEU A 60 -12.21 5.06 1.88
N GLY A 61 -12.45 4.77 3.15
CA GLY A 61 -12.44 3.42 3.70
C GLY A 61 -11.01 2.88 3.92
N TYR A 62 -10.86 1.56 3.89
CA TYR A 62 -9.57 0.90 4.06
C TYR A 62 -8.82 0.80 2.73
N ARG A 63 -7.50 1.00 2.78
CA ARG A 63 -6.62 0.95 1.61
C ARG A 63 -5.40 0.10 1.90
N TRP A 64 -4.94 -0.60 0.86
CA TRP A 64 -3.68 -1.32 0.88
C TRP A 64 -2.50 -0.35 0.81
N ILE A 65 -1.49 -0.63 1.62
CA ILE A 65 -0.23 0.10 1.71
C ILE A 65 0.90 -0.92 1.58
N ASP A 66 1.43 -1.07 0.37
CA ASP A 66 2.61 -1.89 0.10
C ASP A 66 3.84 -1.03 0.26
N VAL A 67 4.90 -1.53 0.90
CA VAL A 67 6.06 -0.68 1.22
C VAL A 67 7.37 -1.40 0.97
N CYS A 68 8.33 -0.68 0.39
CA CYS A 68 9.71 -1.15 0.35
C CYS A 68 10.44 -0.83 1.65
N GLY A 69 11.12 -1.82 2.23
CA GLY A 69 11.92 -1.66 3.44
C GLY A 69 12.97 -0.53 3.38
N PRO A 70 13.77 -0.38 2.30
CA PRO A 70 14.86 0.59 2.27
C PRO A 70 14.43 2.06 2.33
N HIS A 71 13.26 2.39 1.78
CA HIS A 71 12.80 3.78 1.71
C HIS A 71 11.54 4.04 2.54
N LEU A 72 10.91 3.00 3.09
CA LEU A 72 9.60 3.07 3.75
C LEU A 72 8.54 3.78 2.87
N ARG A 73 8.69 3.68 1.54
CA ARG A 73 7.79 4.29 0.55
C ARG A 73 6.81 3.28 -0.02
N ILE A 74 5.65 3.80 -0.40
CA ILE A 74 4.60 2.99 -1.02
C ILE A 74 5.08 2.44 -2.36
N ALA A 75 4.94 1.13 -2.52
CA ALA A 75 5.07 0.45 -3.79
C ALA A 75 3.70 0.46 -4.46
N VAL A 76 3.59 1.22 -5.56
CA VAL A 76 2.41 1.16 -6.41
C VAL A 76 2.76 0.28 -7.60
N GLY A 77 1.84 -0.61 -7.97
CA GLY A 77 1.95 -1.24 -9.28
C GLY A 77 1.89 -0.13 -10.32
N ARG A 78 2.99 0.12 -11.03
CA ARG A 78 2.88 0.72 -12.36
C ARG A 78 2.16 -0.33 -13.21
N GLY A 79 0.82 -0.27 -13.22
CA GLY A 79 0.04 -0.86 -14.30
C GLY A 79 0.61 -0.30 -15.60
N GLY A 80 1.03 -1.19 -16.48
CA GLY A 80 1.87 -0.88 -17.63
C GLY A 80 1.33 0.28 -18.46
N CYS A 81 2.25 1.04 -19.04
CA CYS A 81 1.97 1.70 -20.30
C CYS A 81 1.58 0.60 -21.31
N ASP A 82 0.33 0.61 -21.77
CA ASP A 82 -0.02 0.32 -23.15
C ASP A 82 -1.06 1.36 -23.58
#